data_AF-A0A0F5VI84-F1
#
_entry.id   AF-A0A0F5VI84-F1
#
_cell.length_a   1.000
_cell.length_b   1.000
_cell.length_c   1.000
_cell.angle_alpha   90.00
_cell.angle_beta   90.00
_cell.angle_gamma   90.00
#
_symmetry.space_group_name_H-M   'P 1'
#
loop_
_entity.id
_entity.type
_entity.pdbx_description
1 polymer ?
#
loop_
_entity_poly.entity_id
_entity_poly.type
_entity_poly.pdbx_seq_one_letter_code
_entity_poly.pdbx_strand_id
1 'polypeptide(L)'
;WWAAGDRRTHLVGKGVVRFHAVNWPAMLLSAGLPLPTDILVHDYLTVGGRKISKSGNGTSVDPVSLTAVYGTDAVRWWLLRDVPRVGDADFTTERLIARADADFA
;
A
#
# COMPACT_ATOMS: atom_id res chain seq x y z
N TRP A 1 4.51 -12.70 -21.15
CA TRP A 1 4.68 -11.87 -19.94
C TRP A 1 5.59 -12.52 -18.90
N TRP A 2 5.32 -13.75 -18.42
CA TRP A 2 6.20 -14.40 -17.42
C TRP A 2 7.63 -14.63 -17.91
N ALA A 3 7.81 -15.39 -19.00
CA ALA A 3 9.13 -15.73 -19.53
C ALA A 3 9.77 -14.61 -20.36
N ALA A 4 8.97 -13.98 -21.23
CA ALA A 4 9.45 -12.99 -22.22
C ALA A 4 9.26 -11.52 -21.81
N GLY A 5 8.72 -11.26 -20.61
CA GLY A 5 8.56 -9.88 -20.12
C GLY A 5 9.90 -9.28 -19.68
N ASP A 6 10.08 -8.00 -19.98
CA ASP A 6 11.22 -7.17 -19.56
C ASP A 6 11.13 -6.80 -18.08
N ARG A 7 9.92 -6.53 -17.56
CA ARG A 7 9.69 -6.12 -16.18
C ARG A 7 8.69 -7.00 -15.43
N ARG A 8 9.07 -7.40 -14.21
CA ARG A 8 8.23 -8.08 -13.21
C ARG A 8 8.34 -7.33 -11.89
N THR A 9 7.46 -6.34 -11.67
CA THR A 9 7.49 -5.49 -10.47
C THR A 9 6.52 -6.01 -9.41
N HIS A 10 7.01 -6.16 -8.18
CA HIS A 10 6.19 -6.46 -7.02
C HIS A 10 5.98 -5.19 -6.19
N LEU A 11 4.75 -4.71 -6.06
CA LEU A 11 4.39 -3.67 -5.09
C LEU A 11 3.74 -4.35 -3.88
N VAL A 12 4.40 -4.31 -2.72
CA VAL A 12 4.02 -5.10 -1.55
C VAL A 12 4.17 -4.32 -0.25
N GLY A 13 3.39 -4.69 0.77
CA GLY A 13 3.56 -4.14 2.12
C GLY A 13 4.73 -4.82 2.86
N LYS A 14 5.35 -4.09 3.81
CA LYS A 14 6.48 -4.58 4.62
C LYS A 14 6.24 -5.95 5.30
N GLY A 15 4.98 -6.25 5.64
CA GLY A 15 4.58 -7.49 6.31
C GLY A 15 4.80 -8.78 5.52
N VAL A 16 4.98 -8.71 4.20
CA VAL A 16 5.20 -9.89 3.33
C VAL A 16 6.53 -9.86 2.61
N VAL A 17 7.42 -8.92 2.93
CA VAL A 17 8.68 -8.73 2.20
C VAL A 17 9.54 -9.99 2.17
N ARG A 18 9.61 -10.77 3.27
CA ARG A 18 10.37 -12.02 3.33
C ARG A 18 9.88 -13.05 2.31
N PHE A 19 8.57 -13.12 2.08
CA PHE A 19 8.03 -14.02 1.07
C PHE A 19 8.48 -13.58 -0.33
N HIS A 20 8.34 -12.29 -0.65
CA HIS A 20 8.63 -11.77 -1.99
C HIS A 20 10.13 -11.62 -2.30
N ALA A 21 10.98 -11.47 -1.29
CA ALA A 21 12.42 -11.25 -1.45
C ALA A 21 13.28 -12.50 -1.17
N VAL A 22 12.72 -13.56 -0.55
CA VAL A 22 13.47 -14.79 -0.22
C VAL A 22 12.76 -16.03 -0.74
N ASN A 23 11.57 -16.33 -0.22
CA ASN A 23 10.89 -17.60 -0.51
C ASN A 23 10.51 -17.69 -1.99
N TRP A 24 9.90 -16.64 -2.53
CA TRP A 24 9.44 -16.61 -3.91
C TRP A 24 10.60 -16.63 -4.92
N PRO A 25 11.67 -15.82 -4.79
CA PRO A 25 12.86 -15.97 -5.63
C PRO A 25 13.48 -17.37 -5.57
N ALA A 26 13.56 -17.99 -4.38
CA ALA A 26 14.08 -19.35 -4.25
C ALA A 26 13.24 -20.38 -5.02
N MET A 27 11.91 -20.28 -4.94
CA MET A 27 10.99 -21.13 -5.72
C MET A 27 11.19 -20.95 -7.23
N LEU A 28 11.33 -19.70 -7.69
CA LEU A 28 11.54 -19.40 -9.11
C LEU A 28 12.88 -19.93 -9.61
N LEU A 29 13.96 -19.74 -8.84
CA LEU A 29 15.28 -20.29 -9.17
C LEU A 29 15.25 -21.81 -9.26
N SER A 30 14.58 -22.48 -8.32
CA SER A 30 14.40 -23.94 -8.35
C SER A 30 13.68 -24.42 -9.60
N ALA A 31 12.71 -23.64 -10.11
CA ALA A 31 11.95 -23.94 -11.31
C ALA A 31 12.63 -23.45 -12.62
N GLY A 32 13.81 -22.82 -12.56
CA GLY A 32 14.47 -22.23 -13.73
C GLY A 32 13.70 -21.04 -14.34
N LEU A 33 12.90 -20.35 -13.52
CA LEU A 33 12.04 -19.25 -13.95
C LEU A 33 12.67 -17.88 -13.67
N PRO A 34 12.33 -16.85 -14.46
CA PRO A 34 12.89 -15.51 -14.29
C PRO A 34 12.41 -14.85 -12.99
N LEU A 35 13.33 -14.09 -12.37
CA LEU A 35 13.09 -13.39 -11.12
C LEU A 35 12.25 -12.09 -11.28
N PRO A 36 11.67 -11.58 -10.20
CA PRO A 36 11.16 -10.21 -10.15
C PRO A 36 12.27 -9.22 -10.48
N THR A 37 11.96 -8.21 -11.27
CA THR A 37 12.88 -7.12 -11.64
C THR A 37 12.99 -6.10 -10.52
N ASP A 38 11.88 -5.81 -9.83
CA ASP A 38 11.81 -4.83 -8.75
C ASP A 38 10.90 -5.34 -7.63
N ILE A 39 11.26 -5.02 -6.38
CA ILE A 39 10.38 -5.18 -5.22
C ILE A 39 10.25 -3.83 -4.54
N LEU A 40 9.10 -3.19 -4.77
CA LEU A 40 8.72 -1.92 -4.17
C LEU A 40 7.97 -2.21 -2.87
N VAL A 41 8.56 -1.82 -1.74
CA VAL A 41 8.00 -2.07 -0.41
C VAL A 41 7.45 -0.78 0.16
N HIS A 42 6.21 -0.81 0.63
CA HIS A 42 5.62 0.28 1.41
C HIS A 42 5.39 -0.14 2.86
N ASP A 43 5.44 0.84 3.76
CA ASP A 43 5.21 0.67 5.18
C ASP A 43 3.71 0.59 5.52
N TYR A 44 3.35 0.50 6.80
CA TYR A 44 1.95 0.35 7.20
C TYR A 44 1.24 1.70 7.27
N LEU A 45 -0.04 1.66 6.97
CA LEU A 45 -0.98 2.70 7.38
C LEU A 45 -1.56 2.33 8.75
N THR A 46 -1.57 3.30 9.66
CA THR A 46 -2.09 3.16 11.03
C THR A 46 -3.29 4.07 11.23
N VAL A 47 -4.05 3.82 12.31
CA VAL A 47 -5.11 4.70 12.82
C VAL A 47 -4.89 4.83 14.33
N GLY A 48 -4.65 6.06 14.79
CA GLY A 48 -4.30 6.31 16.19
C GLY A 48 -3.06 5.53 16.62
N GLY A 49 -2.05 5.44 15.73
CA GLY A 49 -0.78 4.75 15.94
C GLY A 49 -0.87 3.22 15.94
N ARG A 50 -2.06 2.65 15.70
CA ARG A 50 -2.27 1.20 15.65
C ARG A 50 -2.47 0.74 14.22
N LYS A 51 -1.88 -0.40 13.86
CA LYS A 51 -2.06 -1.02 12.54
C LYS A 51 -3.56 -1.21 12.24
N ILE A 52 -3.98 -0.83 11.04
CA ILE A 52 -5.33 -1.09 10.56
C ILE A 52 -5.59 -2.60 10.58
N SER A 53 -6.72 -2.98 11.18
CA SER A 53 -7.14 -4.38 11.26
C SER A 53 -8.59 -4.52 10.80
N LYS A 54 -8.89 -5.63 10.11
CA LYS A 54 -10.26 -5.98 9.70
C LYS A 54 -11.18 -6.23 10.89
N SER A 55 -10.65 -6.72 12.00
CA SER A 55 -11.43 -7.04 13.20
C SER A 55 -11.53 -5.83 14.14
N GLY A 56 -12.70 -5.21 14.19
CA GLY A 56 -13.41 -4.61 15.36
C GLY A 56 -12.72 -3.67 16.37
N ASN A 57 -11.40 -3.55 16.43
CA ASN A 57 -10.71 -2.92 17.57
C ASN A 57 -10.60 -1.38 17.45
N GLY A 58 -11.55 -0.77 16.72
CA GLY A 58 -11.61 0.67 16.49
C GLY A 58 -10.56 1.22 15.53
N THR A 59 -9.85 0.36 14.78
CA THR A 59 -8.85 0.75 13.76
C THR A 59 -9.23 0.30 12.35
N SER A 60 -10.48 -0.16 12.17
CA SER A 60 -10.97 -0.57 10.87
C SER A 60 -11.29 0.67 10.04
N VAL A 61 -10.76 0.71 8.82
CA VAL A 61 -11.04 1.76 7.83
C VAL A 61 -11.41 1.05 6.55
N ASP A 62 -12.64 1.28 6.09
CA ASP A 62 -13.12 0.74 4.83
C ASP A 62 -12.88 1.76 3.70
N PRO A 63 -11.98 1.47 2.75
CA PRO A 63 -11.71 2.37 1.64
C PRO A 63 -12.93 2.58 0.73
N VAL A 64 -13.84 1.61 0.63
CA VAL A 64 -15.05 1.76 -0.20
C VAL A 64 -15.95 2.84 0.40
N SER A 65 -16.22 2.74 1.70
CA SER A 65 -16.95 3.78 2.45
C SER A 65 -16.29 5.16 2.34
N LEU A 66 -14.95 5.25 2.47
CA LEU A 66 -14.24 6.53 2.30
C LEU A 66 -14.45 7.13 0.91
N THR A 67 -14.30 6.33 -0.14
CA THR A 67 -14.48 6.83 -1.52
C THR A 67 -15.92 7.23 -1.82
N ALA A 68 -16.91 6.59 -1.19
CA ALA A 68 -18.30 6.98 -1.34
C ALA A 68 -18.62 8.34 -0.70
N VAL A 69 -17.92 8.70 0.38
CA VAL A 69 -18.14 9.97 1.09
C VAL A 69 -17.30 11.11 0.52
N TYR A 70 -16.01 10.86 0.23
CA TYR A 70 -15.04 11.91 -0.12
C TYR A 70 -14.65 11.91 -1.61
N GLY A 71 -15.09 10.93 -2.39
CA GLY A 71 -14.69 10.75 -3.77
C GLY A 71 -13.38 9.99 -3.93
N THR A 72 -13.22 9.32 -5.06
CA THR A 72 -12.05 8.50 -5.37
C THR A 72 -10.76 9.32 -5.48
N ASP A 73 -10.83 10.51 -6.10
CA ASP A 73 -9.65 11.34 -6.34
C ASP A 73 -9.07 11.91 -5.05
N ALA A 74 -9.92 12.37 -4.13
CA ALA A 74 -9.50 12.82 -2.80
C ALA A 74 -8.74 11.73 -2.03
N VAL A 75 -9.29 10.52 -1.99
CA VAL A 75 -8.70 9.38 -1.27
C VAL A 75 -7.36 8.97 -1.92
N ARG A 76 -7.31 8.88 -3.25
CA ARG A 76 -6.07 8.56 -3.99
C ARG A 76 -5.01 9.63 -3.81
N TRP A 77 -5.41 10.91 -3.85
CA TRP A 77 -4.50 12.03 -3.69
C TRP A 77 -3.87 12.01 -2.30
N TRP A 78 -4.68 11.84 -1.25
CA TRP A 78 -4.17 11.71 0.11
C TRP A 78 -3.19 10.54 0.26
N LEU A 79 -3.52 9.35 -0.29
CA LEU A 79 -2.63 8.19 -0.27
C LEU A 79 -1.30 8.42 -1.00
N LEU A 80 -1.28 9.23 -2.05
CA LEU A 80 -0.06 9.51 -2.82
C LEU A 80 0.76 10.66 -2.21
N ARG A 81 0.09 11.60 -1.53
CA ARG A 81 0.70 12.85 -1.06
C ARG A 81 1.16 12.76 0.40
N ASP A 82 0.33 12.21 1.27
CA ASP A 82 0.54 12.25 2.73
C ASP A 82 1.04 10.92 3.32
N VAL A 83 0.97 9.81 2.56
CA VAL A 83 1.61 8.55 2.95
C VAL A 83 3.05 8.57 2.43
N PRO A 84 4.05 8.58 3.34
CA PRO A 84 5.44 8.62 2.92
C PRO A 84 5.86 7.27 2.33
N ARG A 85 6.91 7.28 1.52
CA ARG A 85 7.49 6.05 0.97
C ARG A 85 8.17 5.19 2.04
N VAL A 86 8.67 5.83 3.11
CA VAL A 86 9.36 5.20 4.24
C VAL A 86 8.79 5.82 5.52
N GLY A 87 8.52 4.98 6.51
CA GLY A 87 7.82 5.34 7.73
C GLY A 87 6.33 4.99 7.66
N ASP A 88 5.76 4.70 8.83
CA ASP A 88 4.32 4.47 8.95
C ASP A 88 3.57 5.82 8.88
N ALA A 89 2.41 5.82 8.23
CA ALA A 89 1.52 6.98 8.20
C ALA A 89 0.26 6.73 9.02
N ASP A 90 -0.09 7.70 9.87
CA ASP A 90 -1.35 7.67 10.58
C ASP A 90 -2.47 8.34 9.77
N PHE A 91 -3.50 7.56 9.48
CA PHE A 91 -4.71 8.01 8.82
C PHE A 91 -5.64 8.70 9.82
N THR A 92 -6.08 9.90 9.46
CA THR A 92 -7.25 10.54 10.06
C THR A 92 -8.09 11.15 8.95
N THR A 93 -9.40 11.18 9.15
CA THR A 93 -10.34 11.77 8.19
C THR A 93 -10.08 13.26 7.99
N GLU A 94 -9.66 13.97 9.04
CA GLU A 94 -9.37 15.40 9.01
C GLU A 94 -8.19 15.70 8.08
N ARG A 95 -7.15 14.86 8.08
CA ARG A 95 -6.01 15.02 7.16
C ARG A 95 -6.41 14.78 5.71
N LEU A 96 -7.33 13.83 5.48
CA LEU A 96 -7.88 13.57 4.15
C LEU A 96 -8.68 14.78 3.64
N ILE A 97 -9.59 15.30 4.45
CA ILE A 97 -10.42 16.46 4.10
C ILE A 97 -9.54 17.69 3.88
N ALA A 98 -8.64 18.00 4.81
CA ALA A 98 -7.77 19.17 4.70
C ALA A 98 -6.89 19.13 3.45
N ARG A 99 -6.44 17.93 3.04
CA ARG A 99 -5.67 17.77 1.80
C ARG A 99 -6.54 17.95 0.56
N ALA A 100 -7.75 17.39 0.57
CA ALA A 100 -8.68 17.53 -0.54
C ALA A 100 -9.10 19.00 -0.72
N ASP A 101 -9.45 19.69 0.36
CA ASP A 101 -9.85 21.09 0.33
C ASP A 101 -8.70 22.00 -0.13
N ALA A 102 -7.46 21.74 0.29
CA ALA A 102 -6.32 22.58 -0.09
C ALA A 102 -5.96 22.50 -1.58
N ASP A 103 -6.16 21.34 -2.22
CA ASP A 103 -5.66 21.07 -3.57
C ASP A 103 -6.78 20.92 -4.62
N PHE A 104 -8.06 20.78 -4.21
CA PHE A 104 -9.22 20.64 -5.10
C PHE A 104 -10.34 21.69 -4.92
N ALA A 105 -10.29 22.54 -3.89
CA ALA A 105 -11.22 23.68 -3.74
C ALA A 105 -10.73 24.92 -4.48
#